data_AF-A0A0P6XSQ8-F1
#
_entry.id   AF-A0A0P6XSQ8-F1
#
_cell.length_a   1.000
_cell.length_b   1.000
_cell.length_c   1.000
_cell.angle_alpha   90.00
_cell.angle_beta   90.00
_cell.angle_gamma   90.00
#
_symmetry.space_group_name_H-M   'P 1'
#
loop_
_entity.id
_entity.type
_entity.pdbx_description
1 polymer ?
#
loop_
_entity_poly.entity_id
_entity_poly.type
_entity_poly.pdbx_seq_one_letter_code
_entity_poly.pdbx_strand_id
1 'polypeptide(L)'
;MIIGASRMQHLFRRTAGINVDKSDLKRISDLISDKLHDLLIMAERAAAANGRDVITEADLPLTAGFQRSLQAFRDLNEEIELRPVLERMATYPPLDRTLSAEVEAMLPDLAGALLLIMARSLKVLDPKVENPVSEHFDRLEALLELTL
;
A
#
# COMPACT_ATOMS: atom_id res chain seq x y z
N MET A 1 5.41 5.52 -11.02
CA MET A 1 4.48 4.53 -10.43
C MET A 1 5.31 3.51 -9.70
N ILE A 2 4.82 2.97 -8.59
CA ILE A 2 5.55 1.98 -7.76
C ILE A 2 5.25 0.53 -8.15
N ILE A 3 4.12 0.30 -8.84
CA ILE A 3 3.73 -0.99 -9.40
C ILE A 3 3.47 -0.76 -10.89
N GLY A 4 3.95 -1.66 -11.74
CA GLY A 4 3.71 -1.58 -13.19
C GLY A 4 2.21 -1.63 -13.53
N ALA A 5 1.77 -0.81 -14.49
CA ALA A 5 0.36 -0.65 -14.86
C ALA A 5 -0.37 -1.99 -15.09
N SER A 6 0.20 -2.87 -15.91
CA SER A 6 -0.39 -4.17 -16.23
C SER A 6 -0.52 -5.07 -15.00
N ARG A 7 0.47 -5.02 -14.08
CA ARG A 7 0.44 -5.79 -12.84
C ARG A 7 -0.62 -5.25 -11.88
N MET A 8 -0.73 -3.93 -11.75
CA MET A 8 -1.78 -3.30 -10.94
C MET A 8 -3.16 -3.72 -11.43
N GLN A 9 -3.45 -3.60 -12.73
CA GLN A 9 -4.72 -4.06 -13.31
C GLN A 9 -4.96 -5.56 -13.09
N HIS A 10 -3.92 -6.38 -13.23
CA HIS A 10 -3.99 -7.81 -12.98
C HIS A 10 -4.36 -8.14 -11.52
N LEU A 11 -3.71 -7.48 -10.56
CA LEU A 11 -3.94 -7.67 -9.13
C LEU A 11 -5.35 -7.23 -8.70
N PHE A 12 -5.84 -6.08 -9.19
CA PHE A 12 -7.23 -5.65 -8.94
C PHE A 12 -8.25 -6.67 -9.46
N ARG A 13 -8.03 -7.18 -10.68
CA ARG A 13 -8.89 -8.20 -11.28
C ARG A 13 -8.85 -9.52 -10.51
N ARG A 14 -7.66 -10.00 -10.13
CA ARG A 14 -7.50 -11.24 -9.34
C ARG A 14 -8.08 -11.13 -7.94
N THR A 15 -7.93 -9.97 -7.30
CA THR A 15 -8.33 -9.78 -5.90
C THR A 15 -9.82 -9.56 -5.75
N ALA A 16 -10.42 -8.77 -6.65
CA ALA A 16 -11.76 -8.23 -6.45
C ALA A 16 -12.64 -8.29 -7.71
N GLY A 17 -12.16 -8.83 -8.83
CA GLY A 17 -12.89 -8.81 -10.10
C GLY A 17 -13.07 -7.39 -10.66
N ILE A 18 -12.20 -6.47 -10.28
CA ILE A 18 -12.27 -5.06 -10.68
C ILE A 18 -11.35 -4.80 -11.88
N ASN A 19 -11.88 -4.11 -12.89
CA ASN A 19 -11.18 -3.61 -14.06
C ASN A 19 -10.93 -2.10 -13.90
N VAL A 20 -9.71 -1.75 -13.51
CA VAL A 20 -9.29 -0.36 -13.32
C VAL A 20 -8.91 0.29 -14.65
N ASP A 21 -9.41 1.49 -14.91
CA ASP A 21 -9.02 2.28 -16.09
C ASP A 21 -7.57 2.76 -16.00
N LYS A 22 -6.91 2.91 -17.16
CA LYS A 22 -5.54 3.42 -17.22
C LYS A 22 -5.42 4.83 -16.63
N SER A 23 -6.46 5.66 -16.73
CA SER A 23 -6.50 7.01 -16.16
C SER A 23 -6.36 7.01 -14.63
N ASP A 24 -6.81 5.95 -13.96
CA ASP A 24 -6.83 5.87 -12.50
C ASP A 24 -5.58 5.21 -11.91
N LEU A 25 -4.75 4.56 -12.74
CA LEU A 25 -3.54 3.86 -12.26
C LEU A 25 -2.55 4.80 -11.58
N LYS A 26 -2.43 6.03 -12.09
CA LYS A 26 -1.58 7.04 -11.44
C LYS A 26 -2.13 7.41 -10.07
N ARG A 27 -3.44 7.68 -9.99
CA ARG A 27 -4.13 8.03 -8.74
C ARG A 27 -3.95 6.93 -7.69
N ILE A 28 -4.15 5.68 -8.05
CA ILE A 28 -3.94 4.53 -7.16
C ILE A 28 -2.48 4.41 -6.74
N SER A 29 -1.54 4.54 -7.69
CA SER A 29 -0.12 4.48 -7.37
C SER A 29 0.31 5.59 -6.41
N ASP A 30 -0.23 6.80 -6.57
CA ASP A 30 0.06 7.93 -5.68
C ASP A 30 -0.52 7.64 -4.30
N LEU A 31 -1.79 7.20 -4.20
CA LEU A 31 -2.44 6.86 -2.94
C LEU A 31 -1.73 5.72 -2.17
N ILE A 32 -1.26 4.67 -2.85
CA ILE A 32 -0.47 3.62 -2.20
C ILE A 32 0.84 4.19 -1.67
N SER A 33 1.47 5.10 -2.43
CA SER A 33 2.74 5.71 -2.01
C SER A 33 2.54 6.59 -0.78
N ASP A 34 1.47 7.39 -0.75
CA ASP A 34 1.15 8.26 0.37
C ASP A 34 0.89 7.43 1.63
N LYS A 35 0.06 6.39 1.53
CA LYS A 35 -0.21 5.49 2.66
C LYS A 35 1.00 4.66 3.09
N LEU A 36 1.86 4.24 2.16
CA LEU A 36 3.11 3.60 2.53
C LEU A 36 4.01 4.56 3.31
N HIS A 37 4.10 5.83 2.90
CA HIS A 37 4.88 6.83 3.62
C HIS A 37 4.29 7.12 5.02
N ASP A 38 2.97 7.24 5.16
CA ASP A 38 2.30 7.43 6.46
C ASP A 38 2.63 6.31 7.44
N LEU A 39 2.61 5.04 6.96
CA LEU A 39 3.02 3.88 7.77
C LEU A 39 4.46 4.01 8.27
N LEU A 40 5.38 4.49 7.42
CA LEU A 40 6.79 4.66 7.77
C LEU A 40 7.02 5.82 8.75
N ILE A 41 6.29 6.94 8.62
CA ILE A 41 6.32 8.04 9.60
C ILE A 41 5.87 7.54 10.98
N MET A 42 4.80 6.75 11.03
CA MET A 42 4.31 6.23 12.30
C MET A 42 5.27 5.20 12.90
N ALA A 43 5.91 4.39 12.05
CA ALA A 43 6.96 3.46 12.48
C ALA A 43 8.20 4.19 13.02
N GLU A 44 8.61 5.29 12.41
CA GLU A 44 9.68 6.15 12.93
C GLU A 44 9.36 6.64 14.34
N ARG A 45 8.14 7.13 14.57
CA ARG A 45 7.69 7.59 15.89
C ARG A 45 7.72 6.45 16.91
N ALA A 46 7.30 5.25 16.53
CA ALA A 46 7.36 4.08 17.40
C ALA A 46 8.81 3.66 17.71
N ALA A 47 9.70 3.67 16.72
CA ALA A 47 11.11 3.38 16.92
C ALA A 47 11.75 4.41 17.88
N ALA A 48 11.45 5.69 17.68
CA ALA A 48 11.90 6.78 18.54
C ALA A 48 11.42 6.60 19.99
N ALA A 49 10.14 6.29 20.18
CA ALA A 49 9.55 6.05 21.50
C ALA A 49 10.19 4.86 22.23
N ASN A 50 10.69 3.87 21.47
CA ASN A 50 11.44 2.73 21.98
C ASN A 50 12.96 2.99 22.09
N GLY A 51 13.43 4.21 21.86
CA GLY A 51 14.84 4.57 21.94
C GLY A 51 15.72 3.95 20.85
N ARG A 52 15.13 3.62 19.69
CA ARG A 52 15.83 3.00 18.55
C ARG A 52 16.05 3.99 17.42
N ASP A 53 17.20 3.86 16.76
CA ASP A 53 17.59 4.63 15.57
C ASP A 53 17.30 3.88 14.25
N VAL A 54 16.83 2.64 14.37
CA VAL A 54 16.47 1.76 13.26
C VAL A 54 15.01 1.34 13.41
N ILE A 55 14.26 1.48 12.32
CA ILE A 55 12.87 1.04 12.19
C ILE A 55 12.85 -0.46 11.88
N THR A 56 12.12 -1.21 12.70
CA THR A 56 11.93 -2.67 12.61
C THR A 56 10.49 -2.99 12.27
N GLU A 57 10.20 -4.23 11.88
CA GLU A 57 8.82 -4.65 11.57
C GLU A 57 7.85 -4.34 12.72
N ALA A 58 8.29 -4.52 13.98
CA ALA A 58 7.47 -4.29 15.17
C ALA A 58 7.03 -2.82 15.37
N ASP A 59 7.66 -1.87 14.67
CA ASP A 59 7.26 -0.46 14.69
C ASP A 59 6.16 -0.13 13.70
N LEU A 60 6.01 -0.93 12.64
CA LEU A 60 5.00 -0.68 11.61
C LEU A 60 3.60 -0.83 12.23
N PRO A 61 2.69 0.14 12.03
CA PRO A 61 1.35 0.10 12.61
C PRO A 61 0.42 -0.85 11.83
N LEU A 62 0.85 -2.10 11.64
CA LEU A 62 0.12 -3.09 10.86
C LEU A 62 -1.00 -3.71 11.69
N THR A 63 -2.22 -3.20 11.50
CA THR A 63 -3.42 -3.77 12.11
C THR A 63 -3.62 -5.24 11.69
N ALA A 64 -4.41 -5.99 12.46
CA ALA A 64 -4.72 -7.38 12.09
C ALA A 64 -5.38 -7.50 10.70
N GLY A 65 -6.14 -6.50 10.26
CA GLY A 65 -6.71 -6.46 8.90
C GLY A 65 -5.65 -6.25 7.82
N PHE A 66 -4.67 -5.39 8.10
CA PHE A 66 -3.53 -5.17 7.22
C PHE A 66 -2.67 -6.44 7.11
N GLN A 67 -2.31 -7.06 8.23
CA GLN A 67 -1.48 -8.27 8.25
C GLN A 67 -2.13 -9.42 7.45
N ARG A 68 -3.46 -9.59 7.53
CA ARG A 68 -4.17 -10.57 6.69
C ARG A 68 -4.09 -10.24 5.19
N SER A 69 -4.08 -8.95 4.84
CA SER A 69 -3.94 -8.52 3.44
C SER A 69 -2.50 -8.67 2.95
N LEU A 70 -1.52 -8.44 3.82
CA LEU A 70 -0.11 -8.71 3.57
C LEU A 70 0.14 -10.20 3.29
N GLN A 71 -0.37 -11.08 4.17
CA GLN A 71 -0.27 -12.51 3.94
C GLN A 71 -0.98 -12.92 2.65
N ALA A 72 -2.20 -12.43 2.42
CA ALA A 72 -2.93 -12.74 1.20
C ALA A 72 -2.18 -12.26 -0.07
N PHE A 73 -1.46 -11.15 -0.02
CA PHE A 73 -0.64 -10.69 -1.14
C PHE A 73 0.53 -11.66 -1.40
N ARG A 74 1.25 -12.07 -0.34
CA ARG A 74 2.34 -13.07 -0.43
C ARG A 74 1.86 -14.37 -1.05
N ASP A 75 0.66 -14.83 -0.68
CA ASP A 75 0.06 -16.06 -1.22
C ASP A 75 -0.28 -15.97 -2.72
N LEU A 76 -0.43 -14.76 -3.29
CA LEU A 76 -0.63 -14.59 -4.73
C LEU A 76 0.62 -14.95 -5.56
N ASN A 77 1.78 -15.04 -4.92
CA ASN A 77 3.10 -15.24 -5.53
C ASN A 77 3.37 -14.23 -6.66
N GLU A 78 3.03 -12.96 -6.40
CA GLU A 78 3.22 -11.84 -7.31
C GLU A 78 4.42 -11.01 -6.86
N GLU A 79 5.30 -10.65 -7.79
CA GLU A 79 6.51 -9.91 -7.47
C GLU A 79 6.37 -8.43 -7.84
N ILE A 80 6.55 -7.55 -6.86
CA ILE A 80 6.70 -6.10 -7.05
C ILE A 80 8.18 -5.78 -6.87
N GLU A 81 8.75 -5.04 -7.83
CA GLU A 81 10.15 -4.66 -7.76
C GLU A 81 10.40 -3.66 -6.62
N LEU A 82 11.45 -3.89 -5.84
CA LEU A 82 11.84 -3.00 -4.73
C LEU A 82 12.30 -1.62 -5.21
N ARG A 83 13.12 -1.58 -6.27
CA ARG A 83 13.75 -0.33 -6.72
C ARG A 83 12.73 0.78 -7.05
N PRO A 84 11.66 0.55 -7.83
CA PRO A 84 10.64 1.58 -8.07
C PRO A 84 9.95 2.09 -6.79
N VAL A 85 9.78 1.23 -5.78
CA VAL A 85 9.20 1.62 -4.49
C VAL A 85 10.17 2.55 -3.75
N LEU A 86 11.45 2.19 -3.66
CA LEU A 86 12.49 3.02 -3.04
C LEU A 86 12.64 4.38 -3.74
N GLU A 87 12.71 4.38 -5.09
CA GLU A 87 12.79 5.61 -5.89
C GLU A 87 11.61 6.54 -5.62
N ARG A 88 10.41 5.98 -5.42
CA ARG A 88 9.23 6.77 -5.04
C ARG A 88 9.31 7.27 -3.60
N MET A 89 9.70 6.42 -2.65
CA MET A 89 9.84 6.83 -1.23
C MET A 89 10.88 7.94 -1.08
N ALA A 90 11.94 7.95 -1.89
CA ALA A 90 12.93 9.02 -1.93
C ALA A 90 12.39 10.38 -2.42
N THR A 91 11.16 10.45 -2.94
CA THR A 91 10.51 11.73 -3.31
C THR A 91 9.77 12.40 -2.15
N TYR A 92 9.55 11.68 -1.05
CA TYR A 92 8.98 12.23 0.18
C TYR A 92 10.09 12.84 1.06
N PRO A 93 9.73 13.67 2.07
CA PRO A 93 10.68 14.08 3.08
C PRO A 93 11.41 12.87 3.69
N PRO A 94 12.74 12.93 3.85
CA PRO A 94 13.49 11.82 4.41
C PRO A 94 13.08 11.55 5.85
N LEU A 95 13.11 10.29 6.24
CA LEU A 95 13.00 9.88 7.63
C LEU A 95 14.28 10.26 8.38
N ASP A 96 14.15 10.64 9.65
CA ASP A 96 15.26 10.84 10.57
C ASP A 96 15.91 9.50 11.00
N ARG A 97 15.19 8.38 10.83
CA ARG A 97 15.64 7.02 11.17
C ARG A 97 15.73 6.11 9.95
N THR A 98 16.70 5.20 10.01
CA THR A 98 16.94 4.24 8.93
C THR A 98 15.97 3.05 9.02
N LEU A 99 15.59 2.49 7.87
CA LEU A 99 14.89 1.21 7.83
C LEU A 99 15.88 0.07 8.10
N SER A 100 15.45 -0.93 8.87
CA SER A 100 16.16 -2.21 8.86
C SER A 100 16.06 -2.86 7.48
N ALA A 101 17.04 -3.71 7.14
CA ALA A 101 17.04 -4.44 5.87
C ALA A 101 15.77 -5.30 5.68
N GLU A 102 15.20 -5.81 6.78
CA GLU A 102 13.93 -6.53 6.78
C GLU A 102 12.77 -5.63 6.36
N VAL A 103 12.61 -4.46 6.97
CA VAL A 103 11.55 -3.51 6.61
C VAL A 103 11.72 -3.01 5.18
N GLU A 104 12.94 -2.73 4.74
CA GLU A 104 13.22 -2.33 3.36
C GLU A 104 12.78 -3.42 2.37
N ALA A 105 13.12 -4.69 2.63
CA ALA A 105 12.71 -5.82 1.82
C ALA A 105 11.19 -6.06 1.83
N MET A 106 10.48 -5.63 2.88
CA MET A 106 9.02 -5.72 2.99
C MET A 106 8.25 -4.63 2.23
N LEU A 107 8.90 -3.54 1.81
CA LEU A 107 8.19 -2.42 1.14
C LEU A 107 7.35 -2.84 -0.08
N PRO A 108 7.81 -3.75 -0.96
CA PRO A 108 7.00 -4.22 -2.09
C PRO A 108 5.76 -4.99 -1.63
N ASP A 109 5.89 -5.82 -0.59
CA ASP A 109 4.78 -6.57 -0.02
C ASP A 109 3.76 -5.64 0.64
N LEU A 110 4.21 -4.59 1.34
CA LEU A 110 3.34 -3.57 1.93
C LEU A 110 2.57 -2.80 0.85
N ALA A 111 3.22 -2.44 -0.26
CA ALA A 111 2.57 -1.81 -1.40
C ALA A 111 1.52 -2.74 -2.05
N GLY A 112 1.85 -4.04 -2.18
CA GLY A 112 0.91 -5.06 -2.64
C GLY A 112 -0.28 -5.25 -1.70
N ALA A 113 -0.04 -5.27 -0.40
CA ALA A 113 -1.08 -5.37 0.63
C ALA A 113 -2.04 -4.18 0.60
N LEU A 114 -1.52 -2.95 0.46
CA LEU A 114 -2.31 -1.74 0.29
C LEU A 114 -3.20 -1.81 -0.94
N LEU A 115 -2.66 -2.31 -2.07
CA LEU A 115 -3.45 -2.54 -3.28
C LEU A 115 -4.61 -3.53 -3.02
N LEU A 116 -4.35 -4.64 -2.33
CA LEU A 116 -5.38 -5.62 -1.97
C LEU A 116 -6.46 -5.00 -1.07
N ILE A 117 -6.05 -4.21 -0.08
CA ILE A 117 -6.97 -3.47 0.79
C ILE A 117 -7.86 -2.56 -0.05
N MET A 118 -7.27 -1.77 -0.95
CA MET A 118 -8.02 -0.87 -1.84
C MET A 118 -9.03 -1.63 -2.71
N ALA A 119 -8.61 -2.69 -3.37
CA ALA A 119 -9.46 -3.50 -4.23
C ALA A 119 -10.64 -4.13 -3.46
N ARG A 120 -10.38 -4.65 -2.26
CA ARG A 120 -11.42 -5.22 -1.38
C ARG A 120 -12.36 -4.14 -0.84
N SER A 121 -11.83 -2.98 -0.44
CA SER A 121 -12.61 -1.85 0.03
C SER A 121 -13.59 -1.34 -1.03
N LEU A 122 -13.16 -1.25 -2.29
CA LEU A 122 -14.07 -0.90 -3.40
C LEU A 122 -15.23 -1.89 -3.51
N LYS A 123 -14.96 -3.20 -3.39
CA LYS A 123 -16.02 -4.22 -3.38
C LYS A 123 -16.92 -4.17 -2.15
N VAL A 124 -16.43 -3.71 -1.01
CA VAL A 124 -17.27 -3.49 0.17
C VAL A 124 -18.16 -2.26 -0.01
N LEU A 125 -17.62 -1.18 -0.59
CA LEU A 125 -18.34 0.08 -0.84
C LEU A 125 -19.43 -0.06 -1.91
N ASP A 126 -19.18 -0.85 -2.96
CA ASP A 126 -20.16 -1.28 -3.95
C ASP A 126 -19.88 -2.73 -4.39
N PRO A 127 -20.66 -3.72 -3.90
CA PRO A 127 -20.48 -5.13 -4.25
C PRO A 127 -20.58 -5.43 -5.76
N LYS A 128 -21.31 -4.62 -6.52
CA LYS A 128 -21.54 -4.81 -7.95
C LYS A 128 -20.52 -4.07 -8.82
N VAL A 129 -19.59 -3.31 -8.24
CA VAL A 129 -18.62 -2.55 -9.03
C VAL A 129 -17.69 -3.49 -9.79
N GLU A 130 -17.67 -3.36 -11.12
CA GLU A 130 -16.69 -4.03 -11.98
C GLU A 130 -15.72 -3.03 -12.58
N ASN A 131 -16.19 -1.83 -12.93
CA ASN A 131 -15.41 -0.73 -13.50
C ASN A 131 -15.61 0.52 -12.62
N PRO A 132 -14.75 0.76 -11.61
CA PRO A 132 -14.90 1.88 -10.70
C PRO A 132 -14.72 3.20 -11.45
N VAL A 133 -15.56 4.18 -11.13
CA VAL A 133 -15.46 5.56 -11.60
C VAL A 133 -14.86 6.46 -10.50
N SER A 134 -14.54 7.71 -10.83
CA SER A 134 -13.92 8.68 -9.91
C SER A 134 -14.58 8.74 -8.53
N GLU A 135 -15.92 8.73 -8.45
CA GLU A 135 -16.66 8.75 -7.17
C GLU A 135 -16.32 7.55 -6.26
N HIS A 136 -16.06 6.37 -6.82
CA HIS A 136 -15.65 5.21 -6.04
C HIS A 136 -14.28 5.42 -5.40
N PHE A 137 -13.35 6.04 -6.14
CA PHE A 137 -12.03 6.36 -5.63
C PHE A 137 -12.07 7.49 -4.60
N ASP A 138 -12.94 8.49 -4.76
CA ASP A 138 -13.15 9.54 -3.76
C ASP A 138 -13.64 8.93 -2.43
N ARG A 139 -14.59 8.00 -2.49
CA ARG A 139 -15.09 7.27 -1.31
C ARG A 139 -14.04 6.34 -0.72
N LEU A 140 -13.23 5.69 -1.55
CA LEU A 140 -12.11 4.87 -1.10
C LEU A 140 -11.08 5.71 -0.35
N GLU A 141 -10.67 6.85 -0.90
CA GLU A 141 -9.73 7.77 -0.25
C GLU A 141 -10.26 8.22 1.11
N ALA A 142 -11.51 8.67 1.17
CA ALA A 142 -12.15 9.05 2.43
C ALA A 142 -12.15 7.91 3.46
N LEU A 143 -12.34 6.66 3.03
CA LEU A 143 -12.27 5.49 3.92
C LEU A 143 -10.83 5.25 4.42
N LEU A 144 -9.83 5.37 3.54
CA LEU A 144 -8.43 5.15 3.93
C LEU A 144 -7.94 6.24 4.88
N GLU A 145 -8.31 7.51 4.69
CA GLU A 145 -7.99 8.60 5.63
C GLU A 145 -8.51 8.35 7.05
N LEU A 146 -9.58 7.56 7.20
CA LEU A 146 -10.13 7.21 8.51
C LEU A 146 -9.45 5.99 9.15
N THR A 147 -8.66 5.23 8.39
CA THR A 147 -8.21 3.88 8.81
C THR A 147 -6.72 3.61 8.65
N LEU A 148 -6.01 4.38 7.82
CA LEU A 148 -4.59 4.24 7.48
C LEU A 148 -3.86 5.58 7.56
#